data_AF-A0A8J6B2X9-F1
#
_entry.id   AF-A0A8J6B2X9-F1
#
_cell.length_a   1.000
_cell.length_b   1.000
_cell.length_c   1.000
_cell.angle_alpha   90.00
_cell.angle_beta   90.00
_cell.angle_gamma   90.00
#
_symmetry.space_group_name_H-M   'P 1'
#
loop_
_entity.id
_entity.type
_entity.pdbx_description
1 polymer ?
#
loop_
_entity_poly.entity_id
_entity_poly.type
_entity_poly.pdbx_seq_one_letter_code
_entity_poly.pdbx_strand_id
1 'polypeptide(L)'
;MADIEFTNIEQLVPAMKDVSVRFIVVNKKDPEVIDANRTKCDALIADATGQVTANLWGDELSLEIGDIAEIQHGYTTLFHDRLVIQTGRHGKIIRTGEIDMVFSMENNMSLKMFTRSEVDGQVHWRSEREVMPRDRSRGDGRHG
;
A
#
# COMPACT_ATOMS: atom_id res chain seq x y z
N MET A 1 13.74 17.02 14.11
CA MET A 1 12.80 16.31 13.22
C MET A 1 13.56 15.09 12.73
N ALA A 2 12.99 13.89 12.76
CA ALA A 2 13.67 12.74 12.18
C ALA A 2 13.69 12.94 10.66
N ASP A 3 14.87 12.89 10.06
CA ASP A 3 15.02 12.91 8.61
C ASP A 3 14.42 11.62 8.05
N ILE A 4 13.39 11.75 7.21
CA ILE A 4 12.76 10.62 6.54
C ILE A 4 13.55 10.34 5.27
N GLU A 5 14.08 9.13 5.17
CA GLU A 5 14.76 8.68 3.95
C GLU A 5 13.72 8.18 2.94
N PHE A 6 13.73 8.78 1.75
CA PHE A 6 12.85 8.40 0.66
C PHE A 6 13.54 7.39 -0.26
N THR A 7 12.83 6.29 -0.52
CA THR A 7 13.23 5.27 -1.48
C THR A 7 12.74 5.64 -2.88
N ASN A 8 13.58 5.46 -3.89
CA ASN A 8 13.20 5.63 -5.29
C ASN A 8 12.22 4.55 -5.71
N ILE A 9 11.23 4.89 -6.54
CA ILE A 9 10.22 3.93 -7.02
C ILE A 9 10.85 2.75 -7.76
N GLU A 10 11.95 2.96 -8.51
CA GLU A 10 12.65 1.87 -9.22
C GLU A 10 13.23 0.79 -8.31
N GLN A 11 13.48 1.11 -7.03
CA GLN A 11 14.08 0.22 -6.04
C GLN A 11 13.03 -0.61 -5.31
N LEU A 12 11.74 -0.34 -5.54
CA LEU A 12 10.67 -1.08 -4.93
C LEU A 12 10.64 -2.52 -5.44
N VAL A 13 10.68 -3.45 -4.49
CA VAL A 13 10.51 -4.89 -4.71
C VAL A 13 9.32 -5.40 -3.90
N PRO A 14 8.77 -6.59 -4.19
CA PRO A 14 7.71 -7.17 -3.37
C PRO A 14 8.07 -7.29 -1.89
N ALA A 15 7.08 -7.16 -0.99
CA ALA A 15 7.18 -7.43 0.44
C ALA A 15 8.14 -6.53 1.25
N MET A 16 8.53 -5.37 0.71
CA MET A 16 9.22 -4.34 1.49
C MET A 16 8.28 -3.74 2.53
N LYS A 17 8.84 -3.42 3.70
CA LYS A 17 8.12 -2.80 4.82
C LYS A 17 8.84 -1.52 5.23
N ASP A 18 8.09 -0.61 5.82
CA ASP A 18 8.61 0.65 6.35
C ASP A 18 9.25 1.54 5.27
N VAL A 19 8.67 1.52 4.07
CA VAL A 19 9.18 2.27 2.92
C VAL A 19 8.51 3.63 2.86
N SER A 20 9.30 4.68 2.68
CA SER A 20 8.77 6.02 2.40
C SER A 20 9.08 6.40 0.96
N VAL A 21 8.08 6.89 0.23
CA VAL A 21 8.24 7.32 -1.17
C VAL A 21 7.62 8.68 -1.37
N ARG A 22 8.22 9.50 -2.23
CA ARG A 22 7.69 10.78 -2.66
C ARG A 22 7.34 10.69 -4.14
N PHE A 23 6.16 11.16 -4.51
CA PHE A 23 5.60 10.90 -5.84
C PHE A 23 4.62 11.99 -6.30
N ILE A 24 4.33 11.96 -7.60
CA ILE A 24 3.21 12.65 -8.24
C ILE A 24 2.15 11.63 -8.66
N VAL A 25 0.87 11.98 -8.50
CA VAL A 25 -0.24 11.16 -9.01
C VAL A 25 -0.38 11.38 -10.51
N VAL A 26 -0.13 10.33 -11.30
CA VAL A 26 -0.20 10.38 -12.77
C VAL A 26 -1.56 9.93 -13.29
N ASN A 27 -2.19 8.98 -12.61
CA ASN A 27 -3.51 8.48 -12.97
C ASN A 27 -4.26 8.03 -11.71
N LYS A 28 -5.59 8.07 -11.74
CA LYS A 28 -6.47 7.66 -10.65
C LYS A 28 -7.73 7.04 -11.25
N LYS A 29 -8.06 5.82 -10.82
CA LYS A 29 -9.29 5.13 -11.24
C LYS A 29 -10.51 5.62 -10.45
N ASP A 30 -11.70 5.23 -10.86
CA ASP A 30 -12.89 5.44 -10.05
C ASP A 30 -12.80 4.66 -8.72
N PRO A 31 -13.24 5.25 -7.59
CA PRO A 31 -13.30 4.54 -6.32
C PRO A 31 -14.22 3.32 -6.39
N GLU A 32 -13.72 2.19 -5.89
CA GLU A 32 -14.47 0.93 -5.76
C GLU A 32 -14.86 0.74 -4.29
N VAL A 33 -16.16 0.50 -4.05
CA VAL A 33 -16.69 0.15 -2.73
C VAL A 33 -16.45 -1.34 -2.50
N ILE A 34 -15.59 -1.69 -1.56
CA ILE A 34 -15.35 -3.08 -1.17
C ILE A 34 -16.42 -3.53 -0.18
N ASP A 35 -16.69 -2.71 0.84
CA ASP A 35 -17.68 -2.95 1.88
C ASP A 35 -18.32 -1.62 2.33
N ALA A 36 -19.39 -1.68 3.14
CA ALA A 36 -20.15 -0.52 3.60
C ALA A 36 -19.31 0.62 4.22
N ASN A 37 -18.11 0.31 4.73
CA ASN A 37 -17.20 1.26 5.37
C ASN A 37 -15.82 1.33 4.69
N ARG A 38 -15.61 0.65 3.56
CA ARG A 38 -14.29 0.55 2.92
C ARG A 38 -14.41 0.80 1.42
N THR A 39 -13.92 1.98 1.03
CA THR A 39 -13.73 2.36 -0.37
C THR A 39 -12.24 2.43 -0.64
N LYS A 40 -11.82 1.88 -1.79
CA LYS A 40 -10.44 2.00 -2.30
C LYS A 40 -10.43 2.59 -3.70
N CYS A 41 -9.27 3.05 -4.13
CA CYS A 41 -9.00 3.42 -5.51
C CYS A 41 -7.57 3.00 -5.87
N ASP A 42 -7.39 2.50 -7.09
CA ASP A 42 -6.05 2.32 -7.64
C ASP A 42 -5.59 3.65 -8.28
N ALA A 43 -4.44 4.15 -7.84
CA ALA A 43 -3.75 5.26 -8.46
C ALA A 43 -2.42 4.80 -9.06
N LEU A 44 -2.02 5.39 -10.19
CA LEU A 44 -0.67 5.28 -10.72
C LEU A 44 0.13 6.47 -10.20
N ILE A 45 1.18 6.20 -9.45
CA ILE A 45 2.07 7.21 -8.88
C ILE A 45 3.46 7.09 -9.51
N ALA A 46 4.17 8.21 -9.63
CA ALA A 46 5.49 8.23 -10.28
C ALA A 46 6.48 9.19 -9.61
N ASP A 47 7.76 8.92 -9.83
CA ASP A 47 8.90 9.78 -9.52
C ASP A 47 9.86 9.75 -10.72
N ALA A 48 11.01 10.42 -10.61
CA ALA A 48 12.00 10.49 -11.70
C ALA A 48 12.55 9.12 -12.13
N THR A 49 12.46 8.12 -11.26
CA THR A 49 13.04 6.77 -11.45
C THR A 49 12.03 5.77 -12.01
N GLY A 50 10.74 5.94 -11.75
CA GLY A 50 9.70 5.08 -12.32
C GLY A 50 8.30 5.33 -11.77
N GLN A 51 7.40 4.40 -12.09
CA GLN A 51 5.99 4.45 -11.68
C GLN A 51 5.52 3.14 -11.08
N VAL A 52 4.63 3.21 -10.09
CA VAL A 52 4.05 2.05 -9.39
C VAL A 52 2.57 2.30 -9.07
N THR A 53 1.81 1.24 -8.90
CA THR A 53 0.40 1.33 -8.49
C THR A 53 0.31 1.48 -6.98
N ALA A 54 -0.45 2.47 -6.52
CA ALA A 54 -0.80 2.66 -5.13
C ALA A 54 -2.28 2.36 -4.90
N ASN A 55 -2.62 1.62 -3.84
CA ASN A 55 -4.02 1.51 -3.40
C ASN A 55 -4.26 2.60 -2.35
N LEU A 56 -5.15 3.54 -2.67
CA LEU A 56 -5.57 4.62 -1.80
C LEU A 56 -6.84 4.22 -1.05
N TRP A 57 -6.90 4.54 0.25
CA TRP A 57 -8.01 4.19 1.13
C TRP A 57 -8.56 5.39 1.90
N GLY A 58 -9.87 5.42 2.12
CA GLY A 58 -10.51 6.41 3.00
C GLY A 58 -10.17 7.85 2.61
N ASP A 59 -9.51 8.59 3.51
CA ASP A 59 -9.16 10.01 3.30
C ASP A 59 -8.08 10.22 2.22
N GLU A 60 -7.30 9.19 1.91
CA GLU A 60 -6.29 9.21 0.83
C GLU A 60 -6.93 9.36 -0.56
N LEU A 61 -8.22 9.00 -0.67
CA LEU A 61 -9.00 9.17 -1.89
C LEU A 61 -9.16 10.66 -2.28
N SER A 62 -8.81 11.59 -1.40
CA SER A 62 -8.82 13.04 -1.68
C SER A 62 -7.66 13.51 -2.56
N LEU A 63 -6.66 12.66 -2.84
CA LEU A 63 -5.57 12.95 -3.77
C LEU A 63 -6.07 12.97 -5.20
N GLU A 64 -5.70 13.99 -5.98
CA GLU A 64 -6.10 14.10 -7.39
C GLU A 64 -4.91 13.97 -8.35
N ILE A 65 -5.20 13.75 -9.64
CA ILE A 65 -4.15 13.72 -10.68
C ILE A 65 -3.38 15.05 -10.66
N GLY A 66 -2.05 14.97 -10.65
CA GLY A 66 -1.15 16.11 -10.53
C GLY A 66 -0.77 16.47 -9.09
N ASP A 67 -1.43 15.91 -8.07
CA ASP A 67 -1.02 16.13 -6.68
C ASP A 67 0.36 15.49 -6.43
N ILE A 68 1.19 16.23 -5.70
CA ILE A 68 2.48 15.78 -5.21
C ILE A 68 2.35 15.46 -3.72
N ALA A 69 2.73 14.24 -3.36
CA ALA A 69 2.56 13.69 -2.04
C ALA A 69 3.69 12.73 -1.65
N GLU A 70 3.69 12.33 -0.39
CA GLU A 70 4.58 11.32 0.15
C GLU A 70 3.83 10.28 0.97
N ILE A 71 4.13 9.00 0.74
CA ILE A 71 3.75 7.89 1.62
C ILE A 71 4.88 7.74 2.63
N GLN A 72 4.56 7.71 3.92
CA GLN A 72 5.48 7.38 5.00
C GLN A 72 5.09 6.05 5.63
N HIS A 73 6.07 5.22 5.99
CA HIS A 73 5.86 3.89 6.58
C HIS A 73 4.90 2.99 5.77
N GLY A 74 5.05 3.01 4.45
CA GLY A 74 4.34 2.17 3.50
C GLY A 74 4.88 0.75 3.43
N TYR A 75 4.20 -0.09 2.66
CA TYR A 75 4.66 -1.43 2.33
C TYR A 75 4.29 -1.79 0.90
N THR A 76 5.08 -2.68 0.29
CA THR A 76 4.84 -3.19 -1.04
C THR A 76 4.33 -4.62 -1.00
N THR A 77 3.46 -4.98 -1.92
CA THR A 77 2.92 -6.34 -2.08
C THR A 77 2.74 -6.67 -3.55
N LEU A 78 2.63 -7.96 -3.87
CA LEU A 78 2.11 -8.38 -5.16
C LEU A 78 0.59 -8.56 -5.08
N PHE A 79 -0.12 -7.99 -6.04
CA PHE A 79 -1.55 -8.21 -6.25
C PHE A 79 -1.77 -8.59 -7.72
N HIS A 80 -2.26 -9.81 -7.97
CA HIS A 80 -2.34 -10.41 -9.32
C HIS A 80 -1.03 -10.23 -10.12
N ASP A 81 0.10 -10.60 -9.50
CA ASP A 81 1.45 -10.51 -10.07
C ASP A 81 1.93 -9.09 -10.42
N ARG A 82 1.29 -8.05 -9.88
CA ARG A 82 1.72 -6.66 -10.04
C ARG A 82 2.19 -6.10 -8.71
N LEU A 83 3.28 -5.34 -8.75
CA LEU A 83 3.77 -4.60 -7.58
C LEU A 83 2.80 -3.47 -7.24
N VAL A 84 2.38 -3.43 -5.98
CA VAL A 84 1.49 -2.40 -5.44
C VAL A 84 2.09 -1.88 -4.13
N ILE A 85 2.04 -0.57 -3.93
CA ILE A 85 2.38 0.08 -2.65
C ILE A 85 1.10 0.52 -1.91
N GLN A 86 1.13 0.41 -0.59
CA GLN A 86 0.00 0.78 0.28
C GLN A 86 0.52 1.43 1.56
N THR A 87 -0.31 2.25 2.19
CA THR A 87 -0.02 2.83 3.50
C THR A 87 -0.04 1.74 4.58
N GLY A 88 1.03 1.65 5.38
CA GLY A 88 1.12 0.69 6.49
C GLY A 88 0.21 1.09 7.66
N ARG A 89 0.10 0.21 8.67
CA ARG A 89 -0.74 0.44 9.88
C ARG A 89 -0.44 1.77 10.59
N HIS A 90 0.82 2.18 10.60
CA HIS A 90 1.29 3.44 11.18
C HIS A 90 1.75 4.43 10.12
N GLY A 91 1.48 4.11 8.85
CA GLY A 91 1.80 4.97 7.73
C GLY A 91 0.76 6.06 7.54
N LYS A 92 1.14 7.02 6.70
CA LYS A 92 0.28 8.13 6.30
C LYS A 92 0.68 8.63 4.93
N ILE A 93 -0.26 9.27 4.25
CA ILE A 93 0.01 10.04 3.04
C ILE A 93 -0.11 11.53 3.34
N ILE A 94 0.89 12.29 2.93
CA ILE A 94 0.94 13.75 3.13
C ILE A 94 1.09 14.42 1.76
N ARG A 95 0.17 15.32 1.42
CA ARG A 95 0.29 16.19 0.25
C ARG A 95 1.28 17.31 0.57
N THR A 96 2.32 17.45 -0.25
CA THR A 96 3.44 18.38 0.01
C THR A 96 3.35 19.67 -0.81
N GLY A 97 2.53 19.70 -1.87
CA GLY A 97 2.08 20.95 -2.52
C GLY A 97 3.13 21.72 -3.33
N GLU A 98 4.35 21.19 -3.51
CA GLU A 98 5.40 21.85 -4.31
C GLU A 98 5.41 21.36 -5.75
N ILE A 99 5.09 22.27 -6.67
CA ILE A 99 5.04 22.04 -8.12
C ILE A 99 6.47 22.09 -8.69
N ASP A 100 7.30 21.07 -8.45
CA ASP A 100 8.56 20.84 -9.18
C ASP A 100 9.05 19.39 -9.05
N MET A 101 8.19 18.42 -9.39
CA MET A 101 8.59 17.01 -9.42
C MET A 101 8.78 16.51 -10.85
N VAL A 102 10.00 16.08 -11.16
CA VAL A 102 10.31 15.33 -12.39
C VAL A 102 9.85 13.88 -12.22
N PHE A 103 9.16 13.32 -13.22
CA PHE A 103 8.68 11.94 -13.19
C PHE A 103 8.86 11.19 -14.52
N SER A 104 8.94 9.85 -14.48
CA SER A 104 9.13 8.98 -15.65
C SER A 104 7.89 8.12 -15.94
N MET A 105 7.43 8.13 -17.19
CA MET A 105 6.34 7.26 -17.68
C MET A 105 6.84 5.94 -18.29
N GLU A 106 8.16 5.79 -18.52
CA GLU A 106 8.72 4.65 -19.26
C GLU A 106 8.97 3.42 -18.38
N ASN A 107 9.36 3.63 -17.12
CA ASN A 107 9.73 2.55 -16.20
C ASN A 107 8.58 2.18 -15.25
N ASN A 108 7.67 1.32 -15.72
CA ASN A 108 6.53 0.85 -14.92
C ASN A 108 6.86 -0.39 -14.08
N MET A 109 7.03 -0.18 -12.77
CA MET A 109 7.33 -1.24 -11.81
C MET A 109 6.18 -2.23 -11.61
N SER A 110 4.93 -1.80 -11.79
CA SER A 110 3.75 -2.68 -11.71
C SER A 110 3.64 -3.67 -12.86
N LEU A 111 4.32 -3.40 -13.99
CA LEU A 111 4.35 -4.29 -15.16
C LEU A 111 5.57 -5.20 -15.18
N LYS A 112 6.54 -5.01 -14.29
CA LYS A 112 7.72 -5.87 -14.20
C LYS A 112 7.33 -7.25 -13.69
N MET A 113 7.85 -8.28 -14.32
CA MET A 113 7.74 -9.66 -13.83
C MET A 113 8.82 -9.91 -12.78
N PHE A 114 8.42 -10.34 -11.59
CA PHE A 114 9.32 -10.73 -10.50
C PHE A 114 9.43 -12.26 -10.43
N THR A 115 10.62 -12.77 -10.15
CA THR A 115 10.88 -14.21 -10.01
C THR A 115 10.39 -14.74 -8.67
N ARG A 116 10.10 -16.04 -8.63
CA ARG A 116 9.64 -16.72 -7.40
C ARG A 116 10.62 -16.59 -6.23
N SER A 117 11.92 -16.60 -6.50
CA SER A 117 12.98 -16.41 -5.51
C SER A 117 12.99 -15.01 -4.89
N GLU A 118 12.60 -13.98 -5.64
CA GLU A 118 12.49 -12.60 -5.13
C GLU A 118 11.25 -12.42 -4.25
N VAL A 119 10.20 -13.21 -4.51
CA VAL A 119 8.96 -13.20 -3.73
C VAL A 119 9.14 -13.99 -2.43
N ASP A 120 9.58 -15.25 -2.50
CA ASP A 120 9.61 -16.18 -1.37
C ASP A 120 10.59 -15.77 -0.24
N GLY A 121 11.60 -14.94 -0.54
CA GLY A 121 12.58 -14.47 0.45
C GLY A 121 12.04 -13.46 1.48
N GLN A 122 10.83 -12.92 1.29
CA GLN A 122 10.29 -11.84 2.13
C GLN A 122 8.84 -12.05 2.60
N VAL A 123 8.14 -13.09 2.09
CA VAL A 123 6.77 -13.40 2.53
C VAL A 123 6.76 -14.28 3.79
N HIS A 124 6.88 -13.64 4.96
CA HIS A 124 6.20 -14.14 6.14
C HIS A 124 4.81 -13.51 6.20
N TRP A 125 3.86 -14.09 5.46
CA TRP A 125 2.44 -13.85 5.71
C TRP A 125 2.12 -14.33 7.12
N ARG A 126 1.59 -13.45 7.97
CA ARG A 126 0.93 -13.90 9.21
C ARG A 126 -0.46 -14.40 8.81
N SER A 127 -0.59 -15.68 8.49
CA SER A 127 -1.90 -16.30 8.22
C SER A 127 -2.51 -16.92 9.47
N GLU A 128 -3.77 -16.59 9.71
CA GLU A 128 -4.83 -17.32 10.41
C GLU A 128 -4.64 -17.80 11.87
N ARG A 129 -5.65 -17.48 12.70
CA ARG A 129 -6.00 -18.04 14.02
C ARG A 129 -5.47 -17.33 15.28
N GLU A 130 -5.95 -16.11 15.51
CA GLU A 130 -6.49 -15.79 16.84
C GLU A 130 -8.02 -15.86 16.78
N VAL A 131 -8.54 -17.06 16.48
CA VAL A 131 -9.89 -17.40 16.91
C VAL A 131 -9.76 -17.62 18.40
N MET A 132 -10.06 -16.57 19.18
CA MET A 132 -10.27 -16.70 20.62
C MET A 132 -11.15 -17.94 20.84
N PRO A 133 -10.72 -18.94 21.64
CA PRO A 133 -11.65 -19.99 22.02
C PRO A 133 -12.81 -19.29 22.72
N ARG A 134 -14.02 -19.37 22.13
CA ARG A 134 -15.24 -19.08 22.88
C ARG A 134 -15.27 -20.10 24.01
N ASP A 135 -14.88 -19.64 25.19
CA ASP A 135 -15.14 -20.30 26.45
C ASP A 135 -16.64 -20.60 26.52
N ARG A 136 -17.01 -21.83 26.16
CA ARG A 136 -18.31 -22.40 26.51
C ARG A 136 -18.14 -23.02 27.88
N SER A 137 -18.10 -22.16 28.89
CA SER A 137 -18.37 -22.56 30.26
C SER A 137 -19.77 -23.18 30.28
N ARG A 138 -19.78 -24.51 30.37
CA ARG A 138 -20.95 -25.33 30.63
C ARG A 138 -21.49 -24.95 32.01
N GLY A 139 -22.53 -24.12 32.02
CA GLY A 139 -23.41 -23.96 33.17
C GLY A 139 -24.40 -25.13 33.21
N ASP A 140 -24.06 -26.13 34.00
CA ASP A 140 -24.99 -27.11 34.56
C ASP A 140 -26.13 -26.38 35.31
N GLY A 141 -27.38 -26.80 35.07
CA GLY A 141 -28.58 -26.10 35.54
C GLY A 141 -29.84 -26.95 35.51
N ARG A 142 -29.80 -28.06 36.27
CA ARG A 142 -30.87 -28.66 37.11
C ARG A 142 -32.32 -28.65 36.58
N HIS A 143 -32.84 -29.86 36.33
CA HIS A 143 -34.27 -30.15 36.33
C HIS A 143 -34.81 -30.23 37.78
N GLY A 144 -35.97 -29.63 37.99
CA GLY A 144 -36.88 -29.85 39.12
C GLY A 144 -38.30 -29.89 38.60
#